data_AF-A0A6C2CLU8-F1
#
_entry.id   AF-A0A6C2CLU8-F1
#
_cell.length_a   1.000
_cell.length_b   1.000
_cell.length_c   1.000
_cell.angle_alpha   90.00
_cell.angle_beta   90.00
_cell.angle_gamma   90.00
#
_symmetry.space_group_name_H-M   'P 1'
#
loop_
_entity.id
_entity.type
_entity.pdbx_description
1 polymer ?
#
loop_
_entity_poly.entity_id
_entity_poly.type
_entity_poly.pdbx_seq_one_letter_code
_entity_poly.pdbx_strand_id
1 'polypeptide(L)'
;MRLNLKSLLILAAVPFLAACENEGIAFLIGGSKDESLSLLREQRWFWSDEVEQAIVVSRMPTCLRRHEIRPGVAGSVKVEVYEAGDYMWALKQGKNWYLVGTENCELQRWKDAPDEPPGKLAGTFSRKSGQLEFIPAEQPATPIKPPDE
;
A
#
# COMPACT_ATOMS: atom_id res chain seq x y z
N MET A 1 31.09 32.37 -13.67
CA MET A 1 31.34 31.09 -12.98
C MET A 1 31.49 30.00 -14.05
N ARG A 2 32.72 29.58 -14.39
CA ARG A 2 32.94 28.52 -15.40
C ARG A 2 32.82 27.17 -14.70
N LEU A 3 31.69 26.48 -14.88
CA LEU A 3 31.56 25.10 -14.41
C LEU A 3 32.48 24.21 -15.26
N ASN A 4 33.44 23.54 -14.61
CA ASN A 4 34.28 22.54 -15.26
C ASN A 4 33.44 21.33 -15.71
N LEU A 5 33.82 20.70 -16.83
CA LEU A 5 33.14 19.53 -17.41
C LEU A 5 32.89 18.40 -16.39
N LYS A 6 33.83 18.18 -15.46
CA LYS A 6 33.68 17.24 -14.34
C LYS A 6 32.52 17.61 -13.41
N SER A 7 32.36 18.89 -13.10
CA SER A 7 31.25 19.37 -12.26
C SER A 7 29.92 19.25 -12.98
N LEU A 8 29.90 19.42 -14.31
CA LEU A 8 28.71 19.22 -15.15
C LEU A 8 28.27 17.75 -15.19
N LEU A 9 29.23 16.81 -15.31
CA LEU A 9 28.97 15.38 -15.27
C LEU A 9 28.43 14.91 -13.92
N ILE A 10 28.99 15.42 -12.82
CA ILE A 10 28.48 15.12 -11.47
C ILE A 10 27.05 15.65 -11.31
N LEU A 11 26.78 16.88 -11.76
CA LEU A 11 25.45 17.47 -11.68
C LEU A 11 24.42 16.72 -12.54
N ALA A 12 24.84 16.19 -13.69
CA ALA A 12 24.01 15.34 -14.54
C ALA A 12 23.75 13.95 -13.96
N ALA A 13 24.60 13.46 -13.04
CA ALA A 13 24.42 12.16 -12.38
C ALA A 13 23.42 12.21 -11.20
N VAL A 14 23.24 13.37 -10.55
CA VAL A 14 22.32 13.56 -9.41
C VAL A 14 20.86 13.12 -9.69
N PRO A 15 20.21 13.48 -10.82
CA PRO A 15 18.81 13.09 -11.05
C PRO A 15 18.60 11.58 -11.17
N PHE A 16 19.63 10.80 -11.52
CA PHE A 16 19.53 9.34 -11.60
C PHE A 16 19.40 8.67 -10.22
N LEU A 17 19.77 9.35 -9.13
CA LEU A 17 19.64 8.81 -7.77
C LEU A 17 18.26 9.04 -7.15
N ALA A 18 17.49 10.01 -7.67
CA ALA A 18 16.21 10.42 -7.08
C ALA A 18 14.98 9.84 -7.80
N ALA A 19 15.17 9.11 -8.91
CA ALA A 19 14.08 8.62 -9.75
C ALA A 19 13.52 7.25 -9.34
N CYS A 20 13.98 6.67 -8.23
CA CYS A 20 13.58 5.36 -7.78
C CYS A 20 12.39 5.45 -6.82
N GLU A 21 11.31 4.72 -7.08
CA GLU A 21 10.17 4.64 -6.18
C GLU A 21 10.49 3.75 -4.97
N ASN A 22 10.58 4.34 -3.78
CA ASN A 22 10.70 3.63 -2.51
C ASN A 22 9.82 4.34 -1.48
N GLU A 23 8.56 3.94 -1.44
CA GLU A 23 7.52 4.64 -0.68
C GLU A 23 6.70 3.65 0.16
N GLY A 24 6.27 4.10 1.33
CA GLY A 24 5.40 3.32 2.23
C GLY A 24 4.36 4.21 2.88
N ILE A 25 3.10 3.79 2.88
CA ILE A 25 2.01 4.51 3.55
C ILE A 25 1.09 3.52 4.27
N ALA A 26 0.52 3.96 5.40
CA ALA A 26 -0.34 3.16 6.25
C ALA A 26 -1.78 3.67 6.25
N PHE A 27 -2.72 2.74 6.17
CA PHE A 27 -4.10 2.91 6.62
C PHE A 27 -4.20 2.46 8.08
N LEU A 28 -4.59 3.38 8.96
CA LEU A 28 -4.79 3.10 10.38
C LEU A 28 -6.24 2.64 10.61
N ILE A 29 -6.41 1.41 11.08
CA ILE A 29 -7.73 0.85 11.36
C ILE A 29 -8.24 1.48 12.66
N GLY A 30 -9.36 2.18 12.59
CA GLY A 30 -9.94 2.90 13.73
C GLY A 30 -9.10 4.02 14.30
N GLY A 31 -8.14 4.53 13.52
CA GLY A 31 -7.27 5.64 13.95
C GLY A 31 -6.25 5.25 15.03
N SER A 32 -6.19 3.97 15.44
CA SER A 32 -5.13 3.46 16.31
C SER A 32 -3.87 3.17 15.50
N LYS A 33 -2.69 3.32 16.12
CA LYS A 33 -1.40 2.91 15.54
C LYS A 33 -1.14 1.41 15.68
N ASP A 34 -1.89 0.74 16.56
CA ASP A 34 -1.65 -0.65 16.87
C ASP A 34 -2.14 -1.54 15.72
N GLU A 35 -3.25 -1.17 15.07
CA GLU A 35 -3.82 -1.90 13.97
C GLU A 35 -3.74 -1.11 12.65
N SER A 36 -2.99 -1.62 11.68
CA SER A 36 -2.80 -0.95 10.40
C SER A 36 -2.51 -1.88 9.24
N LEU A 37 -2.87 -1.41 8.05
CA LEU A 37 -2.49 -2.00 6.76
C LEU A 37 -1.58 -1.02 6.04
N SER A 38 -0.35 -1.39 5.77
CA SER A 38 0.61 -0.53 5.07
C SER A 38 0.94 -1.08 3.69
N LEU A 39 0.89 -0.21 2.68
CA LEU A 39 1.38 -0.52 1.35
C LEU A 39 2.82 -0.05 1.22
N LEU A 40 3.73 -0.98 0.97
CA LEU A 40 5.11 -0.74 0.62
C LEU A 40 5.31 -0.94 -0.88
N ARG A 41 6.07 -0.04 -1.50
CA ARG A 41 6.39 -0.05 -2.93
C ARG A 41 7.87 0.22 -3.12
N GLU A 42 8.55 -0.73 -3.74
CA GLU A 42 10.00 -0.73 -3.95
C GLU A 42 10.31 -0.99 -5.42
N GLN A 43 10.85 0.00 -6.12
CA GLN A 43 11.35 -0.14 -7.48
C GLN A 43 12.83 -0.54 -7.40
N ARG A 44 13.18 -1.64 -8.05
CA ARG A 44 14.55 -2.15 -7.98
C ARG A 44 15.55 -1.34 -8.80
N TRP A 45 15.09 -0.78 -9.92
CA TRP A 45 15.91 0.01 -10.85
C TRP A 45 15.11 1.18 -11.40
N PHE A 46 15.70 2.38 -11.47
CA PHE A 46 15.00 3.59 -11.95
C PHE A 46 14.50 3.50 -13.41
N TRP A 47 15.07 2.59 -14.20
CA TRP A 47 14.69 2.33 -15.59
C TRP A 47 13.71 1.16 -15.75
N SER A 48 13.34 0.49 -14.65
CA SER A 48 12.33 -0.57 -14.65
C SER A 48 10.96 0.03 -14.44
N ASP A 49 10.00 -0.33 -15.28
CA ASP A 49 8.61 0.03 -15.05
C ASP A 49 7.97 -0.84 -13.95
N GLU A 50 8.57 -1.97 -13.60
CA GLU A 50 8.09 -2.85 -12.54
C GLU A 50 8.47 -2.33 -11.15
N VAL A 51 7.49 -2.31 -10.25
CA VAL A 51 7.63 -1.94 -8.82
C VAL A 51 7.16 -3.09 -7.96
N GLU A 52 8.04 -3.63 -7.13
CA GLU A 52 7.70 -4.66 -6.15
C GLU A 52 6.76 -4.05 -5.10
N GLN A 53 5.73 -4.80 -4.72
CA GLN A 53 4.72 -4.32 -3.79
C GLN A 53 4.51 -5.32 -2.66
N ALA A 54 4.38 -4.80 -1.44
CA ALA A 54 4.04 -5.62 -0.29
C ALA A 54 3.00 -4.93 0.59
N ILE A 55 2.17 -5.73 1.24
CA ILE A 55 1.26 -5.31 2.28
C ILE A 55 1.85 -5.73 3.62
N VAL A 56 2.03 -4.77 4.53
CA VAL A 56 2.37 -5.06 5.92
C VAL A 56 1.10 -4.97 6.74
N VAL A 57 0.75 -6.09 7.36
CA VAL A 57 -0.39 -6.19 8.28
C VAL A 57 0.16 -6.10 9.69
N SER A 58 -0.36 -5.17 10.47
CA SER A 58 0.04 -4.93 11.85
C SER A 58 -1.17 -4.98 12.77
N ARG A 59 -1.06 -5.74 13.85
CA ARG A 59 -1.88 -5.66 15.06
C ARG A 59 -0.94 -5.79 16.25
N MET A 60 -0.38 -4.69 16.70
CA MET A 60 0.56 -4.67 17.82
C MET A 60 -0.19 -4.92 19.15
N PRO A 61 0.39 -5.68 20.10
CA PRO A 61 1.62 -6.45 20.04
C PRO A 61 1.46 -7.87 19.46
N THR A 62 0.25 -8.26 19.07
CA THR A 62 -0.11 -9.63 18.66
C THR A 62 0.66 -10.11 17.43
N CYS A 63 0.72 -9.32 16.35
CA CYS A 63 1.39 -9.70 15.13
C CYS A 63 1.82 -8.51 14.25
N LEU A 64 2.85 -8.74 13.43
CA LEU A 64 3.31 -7.87 12.35
C LEU A 64 3.90 -8.73 11.24
N ARG A 65 3.34 -8.71 10.04
CA ARG A 65 3.83 -9.53 8.91
C ARG A 65 3.80 -8.77 7.59
N ARG A 66 4.87 -8.90 6.80
CA ARG A 66 4.97 -8.41 5.41
C ARG A 66 4.58 -9.53 4.45
N HIS A 67 3.70 -9.22 3.51
CA HIS A 67 3.24 -10.13 2.46
C HIS A 67 3.42 -9.51 1.09
N GLU A 68 4.04 -10.23 0.18
CA GLU A 68 4.18 -9.79 -1.21
C GLU A 68 2.84 -9.89 -1.94
N ILE A 69 2.52 -8.86 -2.71
CA ILE A 69 1.38 -8.86 -3.64
C ILE A 69 1.92 -8.75 -5.06
N ARG A 70 1.05 -8.79 -6.06
CA ARG A 70 1.47 -8.61 -7.46
C ARG A 70 2.29 -7.32 -7.60
N PRO A 71 3.38 -7.34 -8.38
CA PRO A 71 4.09 -6.12 -8.74
C PRO A 71 3.15 -5.10 -9.41
N GLY A 72 3.45 -3.83 -9.19
CA GLY A 72 2.79 -2.70 -9.79
C GLY A 72 3.62 -2.11 -10.93
N VAL A 73 3.13 -0.98 -11.45
CA VAL A 73 3.84 -0.19 -12.45
C VAL A 73 4.31 1.12 -11.81
N ALA A 74 5.52 1.57 -12.14
CA ALA A 74 6.05 2.84 -11.70
C ALA A 74 5.12 3.99 -12.10
N GLY A 75 4.97 4.99 -11.24
CA GLY A 75 4.07 6.12 -11.54
C GLY A 75 2.59 5.87 -11.26
N SER A 76 2.13 4.60 -11.22
CA SER A 76 0.72 4.25 -11.08
C SER A 76 0.47 3.30 -9.91
N VAL A 77 -0.42 3.71 -9.02
CA VAL A 77 -0.86 2.89 -7.89
C VAL A 77 -2.34 3.14 -7.65
N LYS A 78 -3.09 2.05 -7.58
CA LYS A 78 -4.46 2.03 -7.09
C LYS A 78 -4.70 0.70 -6.39
N VAL A 79 -4.74 0.73 -5.06
CA VAL A 79 -5.13 -0.40 -4.22
C VAL A 79 -6.30 0.03 -3.35
N GLU A 80 -7.48 -0.51 -3.61
CA GLU A 80 -8.70 -0.20 -2.89
C GLU A 80 -8.81 -1.13 -1.66
N VAL A 81 -9.23 -0.58 -0.52
CA VAL A 81 -9.39 -1.29 0.75
C VAL A 81 -10.87 -1.34 1.09
N TYR A 82 -11.41 -2.54 1.24
CA TYR A 82 -12.80 -2.79 1.58
C TYR A 82 -12.90 -3.56 2.90
N GLU A 83 -13.99 -3.32 3.63
CA GLU A 83 -14.38 -4.18 4.74
C GLU A 83 -14.84 -5.54 4.21
N ALA A 84 -14.43 -6.62 4.87
CA ALA A 84 -14.85 -7.98 4.53
C ALA A 84 -15.45 -8.76 5.70
N GLY A 85 -15.37 -8.22 6.92
CA GLY A 85 -15.92 -8.83 8.14
C GLY A 85 -15.11 -8.42 9.37
N ASP A 86 -15.35 -9.11 10.49
CA ASP A 86 -14.60 -8.87 11.73
C ASP A 86 -13.12 -9.15 11.50
N TYR A 87 -12.29 -8.12 11.70
CA TYR A 87 -10.85 -8.20 11.54
C TYR A 87 -10.38 -8.67 10.14
N MET A 88 -11.28 -8.56 9.15
CA MET A 88 -11.07 -9.02 7.79
C MET A 88 -11.25 -7.88 6.81
N TRP A 89 -10.29 -7.75 5.90
CA TRP A 89 -10.23 -6.70 4.90
C TRP A 89 -10.01 -7.31 3.52
N ALA A 90 -10.66 -6.76 2.50
CA ALA A 90 -10.42 -7.12 1.12
C ALA A 90 -9.64 -6.01 0.41
N LEU A 91 -8.53 -6.37 -0.20
CA LEU A 91 -7.71 -5.48 -1.01
C LEU A 91 -7.93 -5.78 -2.48
N LYS A 92 -8.18 -4.74 -3.27
CA LYS A 92 -8.32 -4.85 -4.72
C LYS A 92 -7.21 -4.08 -5.42
N GLN A 93 -6.44 -4.80 -6.23
CA GLN A 93 -5.37 -4.27 -7.06
C GLN A 93 -5.70 -4.56 -8.53
N GLY A 94 -6.40 -3.63 -9.16
CA GLY A 94 -6.94 -3.82 -10.52
C GLY A 94 -7.92 -5.00 -10.57
N LYS A 95 -7.48 -6.13 -11.14
CA LYS A 95 -8.25 -7.38 -11.23
C LYS A 95 -7.90 -8.40 -10.15
N ASN A 96 -6.86 -8.15 -9.35
CA ASN A 96 -6.42 -9.09 -8.31
C ASN A 96 -7.07 -8.72 -6.99
N TRP A 97 -7.62 -9.73 -6.31
CA TRP A 97 -8.17 -9.60 -4.97
C TRP A 97 -7.30 -10.32 -3.95
N TYR A 98 -7.23 -9.74 -2.75
CA TYR A 98 -6.57 -10.33 -1.60
C TYR A 98 -7.49 -10.19 -0.39
N LEU A 99 -7.53 -11.22 0.45
CA LEU A 99 -8.13 -11.17 1.77
C LEU A 99 -7.03 -11.05 2.81
N VAL A 100 -7.24 -10.14 3.75
CA VAL A 100 -6.31 -9.80 4.81
C VAL A 100 -7.00 -9.99 6.14
N GLY A 101 -6.45 -10.85 6.99
CA GLY A 101 -6.89 -11.04 8.37
C GLY A 101 -5.93 -10.38 9.33
N THR A 102 -6.41 -9.45 10.15
CA THR A 102 -5.58 -8.74 11.13
C THR A 102 -5.42 -9.49 12.46
N GLU A 103 -6.22 -10.53 12.72
CA GLU A 103 -6.06 -11.38 13.91
C GLU A 103 -4.70 -12.09 13.94
N ASN A 104 -4.33 -12.73 12.82
CA ASN A 104 -3.07 -13.50 12.67
C ASN A 104 -2.09 -12.84 11.69
N CYS A 105 -2.40 -11.62 11.24
CA CYS A 105 -1.66 -10.89 10.20
C CYS A 105 -1.43 -11.74 8.95
N GLU A 106 -2.49 -12.32 8.41
CA GLU A 106 -2.44 -13.20 7.23
C GLU A 106 -2.94 -12.48 5.99
N LEU A 107 -2.36 -12.82 4.84
CA LEU A 107 -2.80 -12.35 3.54
C LEU A 107 -2.90 -13.54 2.60
N GLN A 108 -4.04 -13.68 1.95
CA GLN A 108 -4.28 -14.70 0.93
C GLN A 108 -4.79 -14.06 -0.35
N ARG A 109 -4.33 -14.56 -1.50
CA ARG A 109 -4.91 -14.15 -2.79
C ARG A 109 -6.28 -14.80 -2.97
N TRP A 110 -7.30 -14.00 -3.15
CA TRP A 110 -8.67 -14.45 -3.33
C TRP A 110 -8.92 -14.74 -4.81
N LYS A 111 -8.84 -16.02 -5.19
CA LYS A 111 -8.94 -16.45 -6.60
C LYS A 111 -10.36 -16.32 -7.14
N ASP A 112 -11.35 -16.69 -6.33
CA ASP A 112 -12.77 -16.70 -6.71
C ASP A 112 -13.52 -15.55 -6.04
N ALA A 113 -12.94 -14.35 -6.13
CA ALA A 113 -13.55 -13.15 -5.56
C ALA A 113 -14.79 -12.75 -6.38
N PRO A 114 -15.88 -12.32 -5.73
CA PRO A 114 -17.05 -11.79 -6.41
C PRO A 114 -16.72 -10.51 -7.20
N ASP A 115 -17.52 -10.22 -8.22
CA ASP A 115 -17.39 -8.98 -9.00
C ASP A 115 -17.69 -7.74 -8.15
N GLU A 116 -18.58 -7.90 -7.17
CA GLU A 116 -18.94 -6.87 -6.19
C GLU A 116 -18.04 -6.95 -4.94
N PRO A 117 -17.63 -5.80 -4.37
CA PRO A 117 -16.84 -5.79 -3.15
C PRO A 117 -17.62 -6.39 -1.98
N PRO A 118 -16.96 -7.10 -1.04
CA PRO A 118 -17.64 -7.75 0.08
C PRO A 118 -18.24 -6.78 1.11
N GLY A 119 -17.90 -5.49 1.03
CA GLY A 119 -18.34 -4.48 1.98
C GLY A 119 -18.01 -3.06 1.52
N LYS A 120 -18.08 -2.12 2.48
CA LYS A 120 -17.87 -0.70 2.21
C LYS A 120 -16.41 -0.41 1.89
N LEU A 121 -16.20 0.58 1.01
CA LEU A 121 -14.87 1.10 0.73
C LEU A 121 -14.39 1.89 1.95
N ALA A 122 -13.26 1.48 2.54
CA ALA A 122 -12.60 2.22 3.60
C ALA A 122 -11.71 3.35 3.03
N GLY A 123 -11.05 3.07 1.90
CA GLY A 123 -10.23 4.05 1.20
C GLY A 123 -9.39 3.43 0.10
N THR A 124 -8.50 4.22 -0.48
CA THR A 124 -7.66 3.80 -1.60
C THR A 124 -6.24 4.29 -1.41
N PHE A 125 -5.28 3.37 -1.51
CA PHE A 125 -3.88 3.74 -1.74
C PHE A 125 -3.73 4.21 -3.18
N SER A 126 -3.40 5.49 -3.35
CA SER A 126 -3.27 6.13 -4.65
C SER A 126 -2.11 7.11 -4.64
N ARG A 127 -1.65 7.50 -5.84
CA ARG A 127 -0.74 8.63 -5.96
C ARG A 127 -1.53 9.92 -5.97
N LYS A 128 -1.11 10.89 -5.16
CA LYS A 128 -1.62 12.27 -5.19
C LYS A 128 -0.43 13.21 -5.20
N SER A 129 -0.43 14.17 -6.12
CA SER A 129 0.68 15.13 -6.26
C SER A 129 2.08 14.49 -6.36
N GLY A 130 2.17 13.28 -6.95
CA GLY A 130 3.42 12.54 -7.11
C GLY A 130 3.86 11.71 -5.90
N GLN A 131 3.12 11.72 -4.79
CA GLN A 131 3.44 10.92 -3.59
C GLN A 131 2.39 9.84 -3.35
N LEU A 132 2.83 8.71 -2.80
CA LEU A 132 1.95 7.66 -2.33
C LEU A 132 1.16 8.13 -1.09
N GLU A 133 -0.17 8.15 -1.21
CA GLU A 133 -1.09 8.55 -0.14
C GLU A 133 -2.20 7.52 0.05
N PHE A 134 -2.73 7.41 1.27
CA PHE A 134 -3.99 6.73 1.53
C PHE A 134 -5.12 7.75 1.54
N ILE A 135 -6.06 7.61 0.62
CA ILE A 135 -7.22 8.50 0.46
C ILE A 135 -8.42 7.80 1.13
N PRO A 136 -8.91 8.30 2.28
CA PRO A 136 -10.09 7.75 2.93
C PRO A 136 -11.33 7.90 2.04
N ALA A 137 -12.27 6.96 2.13
CA ALA A 137 -13.58 7.15 1.52
C ALA A 137 -14.36 8.26 2.24
N GLU A 138 -15.21 8.99 1.52
CA GLU A 138 -15.96 10.17 2.00
C GLU A 138 -16.92 9.86 3.18
N GLN A 139 -17.26 8.58 3.35
CA GLN A 139 -17.80 8.02 4.58
C GLN A 139 -16.82 6.96 5.08
N PRO A 140 -15.87 7.33 5.97
CA PRO A 140 -14.97 6.37 6.58
C PRO A 140 -15.82 5.32 7.29
N ALA A 141 -15.61 4.06 6.95
CA ALA A 141 -16.32 2.98 7.61
C ALA A 141 -15.90 2.93 9.09
N THR A 142 -16.89 2.81 9.97
CA THR A 142 -16.67 2.76 11.41
C THR A 142 -16.14 1.37 11.76
N PRO A 143 -14.92 1.23 12.28
CA PRO A 143 -14.40 -0.09 12.62
C PRO A 143 -15.35 -0.78 13.59
N ILE A 144 -15.82 -1.96 13.22
CA ILE A 144 -16.61 -2.81 14.10
C ILE A 144 -15.61 -3.45 15.06
N LYS A 145 -15.49 -2.86 16.26
CA LYS A 145 -14.77 -3.48 17.38
C LYS A 145 -15.67 -4.59 17.94
N PRO A 146 -15.16 -5.80 18.21
CA PRO A 146 -15.93 -6.76 18.99
C PRO A 146 -16.27 -6.17 20.37
N PRO A 147 -17.44 -6.50 20.93
CA PRO A 147 -17.74 -6.16 22.32
C PRO A 147 -16.65 -6.77 23.21
N ASP A 148 -16.12 -5.98 24.14
CA ASP A 148 -15.08 -6.39 25.07
C ASP A 148 -15.43 -7.74 25.73
N GLU A 149 -14.56 -8.74 25.58
CA GLU A 149 -14.52 -9.96 26.42
C GLU A 149 -13.33 -9.88 27.38
#